data_AF-A0A809RRA3-F1
#
_entry.id   AF-A0A809RRA3-F1
#
_cell.length_a   1.000
_cell.length_b   1.000
_cell.length_c   1.000
_cell.angle_alpha   90.00
_cell.angle_beta   90.00
_cell.angle_gamma   90.00
#
_symmetry.space_group_name_H-M   'P 1'
#
loop_
_entity.id
_entity.type
_entity.pdbx_description
1 polymer ?
#
loop_
_entity_poly.entity_id
_entity_poly.type
_entity_poly.pdbx_seq_one_letter_code
_entity_poly.pdbx_strand_id
1 'polypeptide(L)'
;MKQVFISHSSADKPLADEVCAQLERRGLSCWIAPRDIDPGKDYGEEIILGIENCVATVLLLSESANQSIFVRKEIERAVSKLKPVFPVRVRNVAPSKGLELFISSSHWIDAWQPPMDIKMDQLAASILALVNTGQADASKPEEKYNAALTPPKYTATKVKSGLFHELRHLVGLIFDLIKMGIFIAIIVGFIYVVFYKHSGMHDIELVMHKYIKILGHFIDTIMLKKT
;
A
#
# COMPACT_ATOMS: atom_id res chain seq x y z
N MET A 1 -9.28 22.64 -17.81
CA MET A 1 -8.56 21.54 -17.12
C MET A 1 -9.60 20.66 -16.41
N LYS A 2 -9.45 19.34 -16.47
CA LYS A 2 -10.30 18.40 -15.71
C LYS A 2 -9.82 18.34 -14.26
N GLN A 3 -10.74 18.22 -13.31
CA GLN A 3 -10.44 18.21 -11.87
C GLN A 3 -10.34 16.79 -11.31
N VAL A 4 -11.10 15.84 -11.86
CA VAL A 4 -11.22 14.48 -11.32
C VAL A 4 -10.91 13.45 -12.38
N PHE A 5 -9.94 12.58 -12.12
CA PHE A 5 -9.68 11.39 -12.94
C PHE A 5 -10.54 10.22 -12.43
N ILE A 6 -11.30 9.57 -13.29
CA ILE A 6 -12.14 8.41 -12.92
C ILE A 6 -11.50 7.11 -13.43
N SER A 7 -10.90 6.35 -12.52
CA SER A 7 -10.39 5.00 -12.77
C SER A 7 -11.50 3.97 -12.59
N HIS A 8 -11.76 3.18 -13.63
CA HIS A 8 -12.78 2.14 -13.63
C HIS A 8 -12.39 1.01 -14.58
N SER A 9 -13.01 -0.18 -14.43
CA SER A 9 -12.91 -1.22 -15.44
C SER A 9 -13.84 -0.90 -16.62
N SER A 10 -13.42 -1.19 -17.85
CA SER A 10 -14.27 -1.02 -19.03
C SER A 10 -15.59 -1.82 -18.94
N ALA A 11 -15.60 -2.92 -18.17
CA ALA A 11 -16.81 -3.70 -17.90
C ALA A 11 -17.87 -2.92 -17.07
N ASP A 12 -17.44 -1.91 -16.33
CA ASP A 12 -18.31 -1.09 -15.47
C ASP A 12 -18.67 0.27 -16.11
N LYS A 13 -18.42 0.43 -17.42
CA LYS A 13 -18.59 1.72 -18.12
C LYS A 13 -19.95 2.39 -17.88
N PRO A 14 -21.11 1.68 -17.96
CA PRO A 14 -22.41 2.35 -17.74
C PRO A 14 -22.51 3.01 -16.36
N LEU A 15 -21.96 2.34 -15.33
CA LEU A 15 -21.96 2.86 -13.97
C LEU A 15 -20.92 3.96 -13.77
N ALA A 16 -19.79 3.87 -14.47
CA ALA A 16 -18.79 4.93 -14.49
C ALA A 16 -19.29 6.21 -15.16
N ASP A 17 -20.06 6.08 -16.26
CA ASP A 17 -20.72 7.20 -16.93
C ASP A 17 -21.77 7.85 -16.01
N GLU A 18 -22.55 7.06 -15.27
CA GLU A 18 -23.53 7.55 -14.27
C GLU A 18 -22.82 8.35 -13.16
N VAL A 19 -21.77 7.80 -12.55
CA VAL A 19 -20.99 8.50 -11.51
C VAL A 19 -20.34 9.76 -12.07
N CYS A 20 -19.77 9.70 -13.28
CA CYS A 20 -19.22 10.86 -13.96
C CYS A 20 -20.27 11.96 -14.12
N ALA A 21 -21.46 11.64 -14.62
CA ALA A 21 -22.54 12.58 -14.79
C ALA A 21 -23.02 13.17 -13.45
N GLN A 22 -23.07 12.36 -12.40
CA GLN A 22 -23.41 12.81 -11.04
C GLN A 22 -22.39 13.82 -10.49
N LEU A 23 -21.09 13.57 -10.67
CA LEU A 23 -20.04 14.51 -10.26
C LEU A 23 -20.06 15.80 -11.10
N GLU A 24 -20.27 15.68 -12.41
CA GLU A 24 -20.36 16.82 -13.32
C GLU A 24 -21.56 17.72 -13.02
N ARG A 25 -22.72 17.14 -12.68
CA ARG A 25 -23.90 17.89 -12.19
C ARG A 25 -23.63 18.70 -10.93
N ARG A 26 -22.59 18.34 -10.15
CA ARG A 26 -22.19 19.00 -8.90
C ARG A 26 -21.04 20.00 -9.10
N GLY A 27 -20.72 20.35 -10.35
CA GLY A 27 -19.75 21.40 -10.68
C GLY A 27 -18.30 20.93 -10.78
N LEU A 28 -18.05 19.61 -10.72
CA LEU A 28 -16.72 19.05 -10.99
C LEU A 28 -16.55 18.81 -12.50
N SER A 29 -15.33 18.90 -13.00
CA SER A 29 -15.01 18.48 -14.36
C SER A 29 -14.27 17.14 -14.33
N CYS A 30 -14.81 16.11 -15.01
CA CYS A 30 -14.27 14.75 -14.93
C CYS A 30 -13.49 14.38 -16.20
N TRP A 31 -12.37 13.68 -16.02
CA TRP A 31 -11.64 12.96 -17.05
C TRP A 31 -11.98 11.47 -16.93
N ILE A 32 -12.48 10.87 -18.00
CA ILE A 32 -12.84 9.44 -18.05
C ILE A 32 -12.54 8.85 -19.42
N ALA A 33 -11.90 7.68 -19.44
CA ALA A 33 -11.65 6.95 -20.68
C ALA A 33 -12.90 6.17 -21.14
N PRO A 34 -13.13 6.01 -22.47
CA PRO A 34 -12.35 6.57 -23.57
C PRO A 34 -12.82 7.98 -23.99
N ARG A 35 -13.77 8.61 -23.27
CA ARG A 35 -14.39 9.90 -23.64
C ARG A 35 -13.36 11.02 -23.80
N ASP A 36 -12.40 11.09 -22.87
CA ASP A 36 -11.43 12.18 -22.77
C ASP A 36 -10.04 11.78 -23.32
N ILE A 37 -10.00 10.80 -24.24
CA ILE A 37 -8.79 10.40 -24.98
C ILE A 37 -8.92 10.92 -26.42
N ASP A 38 -7.98 11.76 -26.84
CA ASP A 38 -8.00 12.37 -28.17
C ASP A 38 -7.74 11.33 -29.28
N PRO A 39 -8.50 11.35 -30.39
CA PRO A 39 -8.25 10.47 -31.52
C PRO A 39 -6.84 10.61 -32.08
N GLY A 40 -6.14 9.49 -32.24
CA GLY A 40 -4.78 9.46 -32.79
C GLY A 40 -3.67 9.73 -31.78
N LYS A 41 -3.98 9.93 -30.51
CA LYS A 41 -2.99 9.96 -29.41
C LYS A 41 -2.69 8.56 -28.89
N ASP A 42 -1.53 8.42 -28.23
CA ASP A 42 -1.20 7.20 -27.51
C ASP A 42 -2.10 7.07 -26.27
N TYR A 43 -2.78 5.94 -26.15
CA TYR A 43 -3.77 5.71 -25.10
C TYR A 43 -3.14 5.74 -23.70
N GLY A 44 -1.94 5.17 -23.54
CA GLY A 44 -1.25 5.10 -22.25
C GLY A 44 -0.73 6.46 -21.81
N GLU A 45 -0.22 7.25 -22.75
CA GLU A 45 0.22 8.62 -22.51
C GLU A 45 -0.93 9.52 -22.03
N GLU A 46 -2.08 9.49 -22.73
CA GLU A 46 -3.25 10.29 -22.35
C GLU A 46 -3.80 9.91 -20.97
N ILE A 47 -3.77 8.63 -20.59
CA ILE A 47 -4.14 8.18 -19.24
C ILE A 47 -3.19 8.79 -18.19
N ILE A 48 -1.88 8.76 -18.43
CA ILE A 48 -0.89 9.33 -17.51
C ILE A 48 -1.11 10.85 -17.38
N LEU A 49 -1.28 11.55 -18.50
CA LEU A 49 -1.56 12.98 -18.52
C LEU A 49 -2.87 13.31 -17.82
N GLY A 50 -3.90 12.48 -17.99
CA GLY A 50 -5.19 12.59 -17.29
C GLY A 50 -5.02 12.54 -15.78
N ILE A 51 -4.25 11.57 -15.26
CA ILE A 51 -3.94 11.44 -13.83
C ILE A 51 -3.15 12.66 -13.32
N GLU A 52 -2.11 13.06 -14.06
CA GLU A 52 -1.20 14.14 -13.65
C GLU A 52 -1.89 15.50 -13.60
N ASN A 53 -2.79 15.77 -14.54
CA ASN A 53 -3.48 17.05 -14.67
C ASN A 53 -4.73 17.18 -13.81
N CYS A 54 -5.25 16.08 -13.26
CA CYS A 54 -6.37 16.13 -12.32
C CYS A 54 -5.91 16.46 -10.88
N VAL A 55 -6.82 17.03 -10.10
CA VAL A 55 -6.63 17.34 -8.68
C VAL A 55 -6.80 16.09 -7.83
N ALA A 56 -7.76 15.23 -8.17
CA ALA A 56 -8.07 14.01 -7.43
C ALA A 56 -8.32 12.83 -8.39
N THR A 57 -8.19 11.62 -7.86
CA THR A 57 -8.54 10.36 -8.54
C THR A 57 -9.70 9.69 -7.81
N VAL A 58 -10.74 9.32 -8.54
CA VAL A 58 -11.84 8.48 -8.06
C VAL A 58 -11.63 7.07 -8.60
N LEU A 59 -11.59 6.09 -7.70
CA LEU A 59 -11.55 4.66 -8.05
C LEU A 59 -12.96 4.08 -7.93
N LEU A 60 -13.51 3.56 -9.02
CA LEU A 60 -14.75 2.79 -8.97
C LEU A 60 -14.43 1.32 -8.70
N LEU A 61 -14.63 0.91 -7.45
CA LEU A 61 -14.28 -0.42 -6.98
C LEU A 61 -15.42 -1.42 -7.23
N SER A 62 -15.11 -2.42 -8.05
CA SER A 62 -15.95 -3.55 -8.45
C SER A 62 -15.10 -4.83 -8.53
N GLU A 63 -15.73 -5.98 -8.78
CA GLU A 63 -15.04 -7.24 -9.09
C GLU A 63 -14.12 -7.08 -10.32
N SER A 64 -14.61 -6.42 -11.37
CA SER A 64 -13.87 -6.22 -12.62
C SER A 64 -12.69 -5.26 -12.43
N ALA A 65 -12.85 -4.20 -11.63
CA ALA A 65 -11.77 -3.28 -11.28
C ALA A 65 -10.69 -3.97 -10.45
N ASN A 66 -11.08 -4.85 -9.52
CA ASN A 66 -10.16 -5.65 -8.71
C ASN A 66 -9.23 -6.55 -9.53
N GLN A 67 -9.72 -7.05 -10.67
CA GLN A 67 -8.97 -7.91 -11.59
C GLN A 67 -8.20 -7.12 -12.66
N SER A 68 -8.45 -5.82 -12.80
CA SER A 68 -7.87 -5.00 -13.85
C SER A 68 -6.44 -4.56 -13.51
N ILE A 69 -5.48 -5.02 -14.32
CA ILE A 69 -4.08 -4.56 -14.23
C ILE A 69 -3.93 -3.08 -14.54
N PHE A 70 -4.81 -2.52 -15.38
CA PHE A 70 -4.78 -1.11 -15.77
C PHE A 70 -5.24 -0.22 -14.62
N VAL A 71 -6.38 -0.55 -14.01
CA VAL A 71 -6.87 0.15 -12.81
C VAL A 71 -5.80 0.14 -11.73
N ARG A 72 -5.16 -1.01 -11.45
CA ARG A 72 -4.08 -1.06 -10.46
C ARG A 72 -2.92 -0.11 -10.78
N LYS A 73 -2.47 -0.07 -12.04
CA LYS A 73 -1.38 0.83 -12.48
C LYS A 73 -1.78 2.31 -12.39
N GLU A 74 -3.01 2.64 -12.72
CA GLU A 74 -3.55 4.00 -12.61
C GLU A 74 -3.55 4.47 -11.15
N ILE A 75 -4.01 3.62 -10.23
CA ILE A 75 -4.02 3.94 -8.79
C ILE A 75 -2.61 4.04 -8.21
N GLU A 76 -1.72 3.12 -8.56
CA GLU A 76 -0.30 3.22 -8.20
C GLU A 76 0.31 4.54 -8.68
N ARG A 77 0.01 4.94 -9.92
CA ARG A 77 0.48 6.20 -10.50
C ARG A 77 -0.09 7.42 -9.78
N ALA A 78 -1.39 7.43 -9.51
CA ALA A 78 -2.04 8.51 -8.76
C ALA A 78 -1.40 8.71 -7.38
N VAL A 79 -1.21 7.62 -6.63
CA VAL A 79 -0.55 7.65 -5.31
C VAL A 79 0.90 8.14 -5.43
N SER A 80 1.65 7.65 -6.41
CA SER A 80 3.04 8.08 -6.65
C SER A 80 3.17 9.57 -6.98
N LYS A 81 2.10 10.18 -7.52
CA LYS A 81 2.01 11.61 -7.83
C LYS A 81 1.34 12.42 -6.73
N LEU A 82 1.15 11.84 -5.55
CA LEU A 82 0.48 12.45 -4.40
C LEU A 82 -0.93 12.96 -4.73
N LYS A 83 -1.61 12.33 -5.69
CA LYS A 83 -3.00 12.62 -6.02
C LYS A 83 -3.89 11.90 -5.01
N PRO A 84 -4.78 12.60 -4.29
CA PRO A 84 -5.74 11.96 -3.40
C PRO A 84 -6.61 10.95 -4.17
N VAL A 85 -6.67 9.72 -3.66
CA VAL A 85 -7.50 8.65 -4.22
C VAL A 85 -8.75 8.47 -3.35
N PHE A 86 -9.91 8.58 -3.97
CA PHE A 86 -11.23 8.37 -3.37
C PHE A 86 -11.82 7.04 -3.84
N PRO A 87 -11.78 5.98 -3.01
CA PRO A 87 -12.42 4.71 -3.33
C PRO A 87 -13.95 4.83 -3.24
N VAL A 88 -14.62 4.55 -4.35
CA VAL A 88 -16.08 4.50 -4.45
C VAL A 88 -16.48 3.08 -4.75
N ARG A 89 -17.09 2.42 -3.78
CA ARG A 89 -17.53 1.04 -3.87
C ARG A 89 -18.86 0.95 -4.58
N VAL A 90 -18.82 0.58 -5.85
CA VAL A 90 -20.02 0.45 -6.70
C VAL A 90 -20.65 -0.95 -6.62
N ARG A 91 -19.94 -1.90 -6.00
CA ARG A 91 -20.41 -3.25 -5.63
C ARG A 91 -19.98 -3.56 -4.20
N ASN A 92 -20.61 -4.52 -3.54
CA ASN A 92 -20.19 -4.93 -2.19
C ASN A 92 -18.98 -5.87 -2.25
N VAL A 93 -17.81 -5.31 -2.57
CA VAL A 93 -16.54 -6.05 -2.69
C VAL A 93 -15.46 -5.49 -1.77
N ALA A 94 -14.54 -6.34 -1.34
CA ALA A 94 -13.29 -5.89 -0.74
C ALA A 94 -12.26 -5.60 -1.85
N PRO A 95 -11.29 -4.68 -1.65
CA PRO A 95 -10.21 -4.48 -2.59
C PRO A 95 -9.32 -5.73 -2.65
N SER A 96 -8.78 -6.01 -3.83
CA SER A 96 -7.73 -7.02 -3.99
C SER A 96 -6.46 -6.56 -3.27
N LYS A 97 -5.60 -7.49 -2.86
CA LYS A 97 -4.32 -7.17 -2.18
C LYS A 97 -3.49 -6.11 -2.92
N GLY A 98 -3.55 -6.12 -4.25
CA GLY A 98 -2.84 -5.17 -5.10
C GLY A 98 -3.40 -3.75 -5.04
N LEU A 99 -4.69 -3.58 -4.79
CA LEU A 99 -5.31 -2.27 -4.58
C LEU A 99 -5.30 -1.87 -3.10
N GLU A 100 -5.48 -2.83 -2.19
CA GLU A 100 -5.52 -2.65 -0.74
C GLU A 100 -4.30 -1.88 -0.22
N LEU A 101 -3.10 -2.15 -0.75
CA LEU A 101 -1.89 -1.42 -0.40
C LEU A 101 -2.03 0.11 -0.60
N PHE A 102 -2.78 0.53 -1.62
CA PHE A 102 -2.92 1.95 -2.00
C PHE A 102 -4.12 2.63 -1.36
N ILE A 103 -5.16 1.88 -0.98
CA ILE A 103 -6.45 2.45 -0.52
C ILE A 103 -6.89 1.99 0.87
N SER A 104 -6.06 1.24 1.59
CA SER A 104 -6.36 0.74 2.95
C SER A 104 -6.48 1.84 4.00
N SER A 105 -5.78 2.96 3.84
CA SER A 105 -5.85 4.12 4.75
C SER A 105 -6.93 5.15 4.34
N SER A 106 -7.57 4.97 3.18
CA SER A 106 -8.57 5.90 2.66
C SER A 106 -9.97 5.59 3.19
N HIS A 107 -10.77 6.63 3.44
CA HIS A 107 -12.20 6.48 3.70
C HIS A 107 -12.93 6.04 2.40
N TRP A 108 -13.84 5.07 2.51
CA TRP A 108 -14.57 4.53 1.35
C TRP A 108 -15.97 5.10 1.24
N ILE A 109 -16.45 5.26 0.01
CA ILE A 109 -17.83 5.67 -0.28
C ILE A 109 -18.60 4.47 -0.81
N ASP A 110 -19.55 3.98 -0.02
CA ASP A 110 -20.42 2.88 -0.41
C ASP A 110 -21.57 3.37 -1.29
N ALA A 111 -21.29 3.41 -2.59
CA ALA A 111 -22.20 3.82 -3.66
C ALA A 111 -23.15 2.70 -4.10
N TRP A 112 -22.89 1.44 -3.74
CA TRP A 112 -23.78 0.31 -4.03
C TRP A 112 -25.11 0.34 -3.25
N GLN A 113 -25.20 1.16 -2.19
CA GLN A 113 -26.41 1.34 -1.39
C GLN A 113 -27.14 2.63 -1.80
N PRO A 114 -28.44 2.56 -2.14
CA PRO A 114 -29.23 3.76 -2.36
C PRO A 114 -29.37 4.62 -1.07
N PRO A 115 -29.54 5.95 -1.20
CA PRO A 115 -29.52 6.72 -2.44
C PRO A 115 -28.08 7.12 -2.85
N MET A 116 -27.73 6.83 -4.10
CA MET A 116 -26.44 7.20 -4.70
C MET A 116 -26.17 8.70 -4.65
N ASP A 117 -27.21 9.52 -4.84
CA ASP A 117 -27.08 10.98 -4.92
C ASP A 117 -26.46 11.59 -3.67
N ILE A 118 -26.88 11.17 -2.47
CA ILE A 118 -26.33 11.68 -1.20
C ILE A 118 -24.84 11.34 -1.07
N LYS A 119 -24.45 10.15 -1.52
CA LYS A 119 -23.04 9.72 -1.53
C LYS A 119 -22.22 10.54 -2.51
N MET A 120 -22.80 10.89 -3.67
CA MET A 120 -22.16 11.75 -4.66
C MET A 120 -22.07 13.21 -4.18
N ASP A 121 -23.02 13.70 -3.38
CA ASP A 121 -22.93 15.02 -2.73
C ASP A 121 -21.71 15.08 -1.80
N GLN A 122 -21.53 14.05 -0.95
CA GLN A 122 -20.41 13.97 -0.01
C GLN A 122 -19.06 13.87 -0.73
N LEU A 123 -18.98 13.06 -1.78
CA LEU A 123 -17.79 12.93 -2.62
C LEU A 123 -17.45 14.27 -3.28
N ALA A 124 -18.44 14.89 -3.92
CA ALA A 124 -18.24 16.13 -4.65
C ALA A 124 -17.80 17.26 -3.73
N ALA A 125 -18.42 17.41 -2.56
CA ALA A 125 -18.04 18.41 -1.57
C ALA A 125 -16.58 18.24 -1.11
N SER A 126 -16.16 17.00 -0.88
CA SER A 126 -14.78 16.67 -0.47
C SER A 126 -13.75 17.02 -1.55
N ILE A 127 -14.06 16.72 -2.81
CA ILE A 127 -13.18 17.06 -3.94
C ILE A 127 -13.17 18.57 -4.20
N LEU A 128 -14.32 19.25 -4.16
CA LEU A 128 -14.40 20.70 -4.34
C LEU A 128 -13.59 21.45 -3.30
N ALA A 129 -13.58 20.98 -2.05
CA ALA A 129 -12.71 21.54 -1.02
C ALA A 129 -11.22 21.48 -1.42
N LEU A 130 -10.76 20.36 -1.96
CA LEU A 130 -9.40 20.21 -2.47
C LEU A 130 -9.11 21.17 -3.65
N VAL A 131 -10.02 21.25 -4.61
CA VAL A 131 -9.91 22.15 -5.77
C VAL A 131 -9.79 23.61 -5.32
N ASN A 132 -10.64 24.03 -4.38
CA ASN A 132 -10.64 25.40 -3.87
C ASN A 132 -9.37 25.74 -3.08
N THR A 133 -8.83 24.79 -2.29
CA THR A 133 -7.55 25.00 -1.60
C THR A 133 -6.38 25.16 -2.57
N GLY A 134 -6.34 24.37 -3.64
CA GLY A 134 -5.31 24.49 -4.68
C GLY A 134 -5.40 25.80 -5.48
N GLN A 135 -6.61 26.32 -5.71
CA GLN A 135 -6.81 27.62 -6.36
C GLN A 135 -6.47 28.81 -5.46
N ALA A 136 -6.75 28.71 -4.16
CA ALA A 136 -6.41 29.75 -3.19
C ALA A 136 -4.89 29.97 -3.10
N ASP A 137 -4.09 28.90 -3.14
CA ASP A 137 -2.63 28.99 -3.17
C ASP A 137 -2.09 29.53 -4.51
N ALA A 138 -2.79 29.29 -5.64
CA ALA A 138 -2.40 29.81 -6.95
C ALA A 138 -2.68 31.32 -7.15
N SER A 139 -3.45 31.97 -6.26
CA SER A 139 -3.82 33.39 -6.35
C SER A 139 -2.88 34.37 -5.63
N LYS A 140 -1.80 33.87 -5.00
CA LYS A 140 -0.72 34.70 -4.44
C LYS A 140 0.51 34.63 -5.36
N PRO A 141 1.09 35.78 -5.80
CA PRO A 141 2.28 35.77 -6.63
C PRO A 141 3.42 34.99 -5.97
N GLU A 142 4.21 34.31 -6.81
CA GLU A 142 5.33 33.37 -6.64
C GLU A 142 6.42 33.64 -5.56
N GLU A 143 6.14 34.36 -4.49
CA GLU A 143 7.12 34.64 -3.44
C GLU A 143 7.26 33.48 -2.43
N LYS A 144 6.25 32.61 -2.31
CA LYS A 144 6.31 31.43 -1.42
C LYS A 144 6.97 30.20 -2.04
N TYR A 145 6.98 30.04 -3.36
CA TYR A 145 7.54 28.84 -3.99
C TYR A 145 9.06 28.96 -4.17
N ASN A 146 9.58 30.15 -4.49
CA ASN A 146 11.03 30.37 -4.59
C ASN A 146 11.73 30.44 -3.22
N ALA A 147 11.01 30.73 -2.14
CA ALA A 147 11.51 30.59 -0.77
C ALA A 147 11.53 29.14 -0.27
N ALA A 148 10.74 28.24 -0.87
CA ALA A 148 10.72 26.81 -0.55
C ALA A 148 11.68 25.98 -1.41
N LEU A 149 12.19 26.54 -2.51
CA LEU A 149 13.21 25.94 -3.38
C LEU A 149 14.66 26.35 -3.03
N THR A 150 14.87 27.22 -2.05
CA THR A 150 16.12 27.10 -1.29
C THR A 150 15.99 25.81 -0.48
N PRO A 151 16.76 24.73 -0.79
CA PRO A 151 16.82 23.60 0.12
C PRO A 151 17.13 24.20 1.50
N PRO A 152 16.46 23.77 2.58
CA PRO A 152 16.86 24.20 3.90
C PRO A 152 18.37 24.03 3.95
N LYS A 153 19.12 25.09 4.30
CA LYS A 153 20.54 24.92 4.62
C LYS A 153 20.56 23.90 5.72
N TYR A 154 20.78 22.65 5.33
CA TYR A 154 20.90 21.54 6.21
C TYR A 154 22.25 21.77 6.86
N THR A 155 22.29 22.63 7.88
CA THR A 155 23.31 22.52 8.89
C THR A 155 23.09 21.12 9.42
N ALA A 156 23.95 20.21 9.00
CA ALA A 156 23.98 18.86 9.49
C ALA A 156 24.19 18.96 11.00
N THR A 157 23.09 19.04 11.75
CA THR A 157 23.11 18.70 13.15
C THR A 157 23.42 17.22 13.13
N LYS A 158 24.68 16.91 13.39
CA LYS A 158 25.23 15.56 13.47
C LYS A 158 24.39 14.82 14.52
N VAL A 159 23.32 14.18 14.06
CA VAL A 159 22.59 13.18 14.84
C VAL A 159 23.68 12.21 15.27
N LYS A 160 23.91 12.09 16.59
CA LYS A 160 24.99 11.24 17.11
C LYS A 160 24.75 9.82 16.58
N SER A 161 25.53 9.47 15.57
CA SER A 161 25.50 8.19 14.86
C SER A 161 25.83 7.00 15.75
N GLY A 162 26.22 7.24 17.01
CA GLY A 162 26.44 6.20 18.01
C GLY A 162 25.15 5.49 18.45
N LEU A 163 24.00 6.16 18.56
CA LEU A 163 22.82 5.54 19.18
C LEU A 163 22.22 4.40 18.31
N PHE A 164 22.18 4.59 16.99
CA PHE A 164 21.69 3.56 16.07
C PHE A 164 22.73 2.45 15.80
N HIS A 165 24.03 2.74 15.97
CA HIS A 165 25.09 1.76 15.78
C HIS A 165 25.20 0.80 16.98
N GLU A 166 25.09 1.31 18.21
CA GLU A 166 25.03 0.50 19.43
C GLU A 166 23.79 -0.40 19.43
N LEU A 167 22.62 0.12 19.03
CA LEU A 167 21.39 -0.66 18.96
C LEU A 167 21.47 -1.76 17.90
N ARG A 168 22.11 -1.51 16.75
CA ARG A 168 22.35 -2.50 15.70
C ARG A 168 23.37 -3.57 16.14
N HIS A 169 24.40 -3.19 16.89
CA HIS A 169 25.39 -4.13 17.43
C HIS A 169 24.80 -5.04 18.50
N LEU A 170 23.95 -4.48 19.38
CA LEU A 170 23.24 -5.23 20.42
C LEU A 170 22.28 -6.27 19.82
N VAL A 171 21.50 -5.88 18.81
CA VAL A 171 20.61 -6.81 18.09
C VAL A 171 21.40 -7.90 17.35
N GLY A 172 22.57 -7.57 16.80
CA GLY A 172 23.48 -8.54 16.18
C GLY A 172 24.05 -9.55 17.17
N LEU A 173 24.57 -9.08 18.32
CA LEU A 173 25.10 -9.94 19.40
C LEU A 173 24.05 -10.92 19.93
N ILE A 174 22.80 -10.47 20.09
CA ILE A 174 21.69 -11.34 20.50
C ILE A 174 21.46 -12.44 19.47
N PHE A 175 21.46 -12.11 18.17
CA PHE A 175 21.31 -13.08 17.10
C PHE A 175 22.47 -14.10 17.05
N ASP A 176 23.70 -13.66 17.29
CA ASP A 176 24.88 -14.53 17.29
C ASP A 176 24.91 -15.46 18.51
N LEU A 177 24.49 -14.99 19.69
CA LEU A 177 24.31 -15.83 20.88
C LEU A 177 23.23 -16.91 20.67
N ILE A 178 22.11 -16.57 20.02
CA ILE A 178 21.07 -17.54 19.66
C ILE A 178 21.62 -18.61 18.72
N LYS A 179 22.36 -18.20 17.67
CA LYS A 179 22.98 -19.15 16.73
C LYS A 179 24.02 -20.04 17.40
N MET A 180 24.84 -19.50 18.30
CA MET A 180 25.84 -20.26 19.05
C MET A 180 25.18 -21.31 19.95
N GLY A 181 24.09 -20.96 20.63
CA GLY A 181 23.33 -21.90 21.47
C GLY A 181 22.75 -23.07 20.66
N ILE A 182 22.18 -22.78 19.48
CA ILE A 182 21.67 -23.81 18.56
C ILE A 182 22.82 -24.72 18.07
N PHE A 183 23.97 -24.14 17.73
CA PHE A 183 25.13 -24.90 17.26
C PHE A 183 25.68 -25.84 18.34
N ILE A 184 25.78 -25.36 19.59
CA ILE A 184 26.19 -26.19 20.74
C ILE A 184 25.18 -27.32 20.96
N ALA A 185 23.87 -27.04 20.90
CA ALA A 185 22.84 -28.06 21.07
C ALA A 185 22.96 -29.17 20.01
N ILE A 186 23.23 -28.80 18.75
CA ILE A 186 23.46 -29.77 17.66
C ILE A 186 24.70 -30.61 17.94
N ILE A 187 25.82 -30.00 18.35
CA ILE A 187 27.05 -30.74 18.66
C ILE A 187 26.85 -31.68 19.85
N VAL A 188 26.21 -31.22 20.93
CA VAL A 188 25.92 -32.05 22.10
C VAL A 188 24.99 -33.19 21.73
N GLY A 189 23.95 -32.94 20.93
CA GLY A 189 23.08 -33.98 20.40
C GLY A 189 23.84 -35.00 19.56
N PHE A 190 24.76 -34.54 18.71
CA PHE A 190 25.59 -35.41 17.88
C PHE A 190 26.55 -36.27 18.73
N ILE A 191 27.25 -35.67 19.70
CA ILE A 191 28.13 -36.39 20.64
C ILE A 191 27.33 -37.42 21.43
N TYR A 192 26.15 -37.05 21.92
CA TYR A 192 25.27 -37.95 22.66
C TYR A 192 24.86 -39.16 21.80
N VAL A 193 24.49 -38.95 20.53
CA VAL A 193 24.16 -40.03 19.59
C VAL A 193 25.37 -40.94 19.34
N VAL A 194 26.56 -40.37 19.12
CA VAL A 194 27.79 -41.15 18.89
C VAL A 194 28.18 -41.97 20.13
N PHE A 195 28.10 -41.37 21.32
CA PHE A 195 28.38 -42.05 22.58
C PHE A 195 27.40 -43.20 22.83
N TYR A 196 26.09 -42.96 22.67
CA TYR A 196 25.07 -44.00 22.83
C TYR A 196 25.23 -45.16 21.84
N LYS A 197 25.58 -44.86 20.58
CA LYS A 197 25.86 -45.88 19.57
C LYS A 197 27.11 -46.71 19.91
N HIS A 198 28.11 -46.11 20.57
CA HIS A 198 29.33 -46.80 21.00
C HIS A 198 29.13 -47.60 22.30
N SER A 199 28.26 -47.16 23.22
CA SER A 199 27.94 -47.86 24.47
C SER A 199 27.04 -49.09 24.31
N GLY A 200 26.63 -49.45 23.08
CA GLY A 200 25.91 -50.70 22.80
C GLY A 200 24.48 -50.79 23.34
N MET A 201 23.87 -49.67 23.76
CA MET A 201 22.46 -49.63 24.16
C MET A 201 21.56 -49.49 22.94
N HIS A 202 20.64 -50.44 22.75
CA HIS A 202 19.83 -50.60 21.54
C HIS A 202 18.58 -49.71 21.45
N ASP A 203 18.26 -48.88 22.45
CA ASP A 203 17.06 -48.02 22.47
C ASP A 203 17.28 -46.60 21.88
N ILE A 204 18.05 -46.51 20.78
CA ILE A 204 18.43 -45.23 20.15
C ILE A 204 17.20 -44.49 19.56
N GLU A 205 16.20 -45.21 19.05
CA GLU A 205 15.02 -44.60 18.44
C GLU A 205 14.14 -43.84 19.44
N LEU A 206 13.96 -44.37 20.65
CA LEU A 206 13.12 -43.75 21.67
C LEU A 206 13.71 -42.43 22.17
N VAL A 207 15.04 -42.37 22.31
CA VAL A 207 15.75 -41.18 22.79
C VAL A 207 15.80 -40.11 21.70
N MET A 208 16.08 -40.50 20.45
CA MET A 208 16.03 -39.58 19.30
C MET A 208 14.63 -38.98 19.10
N HIS A 209 13.58 -39.79 19.26
CA HIS A 209 12.22 -39.30 19.12
C HIS A 209 11.84 -38.26 20.20
N LYS A 210 12.29 -38.46 21.45
CA LYS A 210 12.11 -37.48 22.54
C LYS A 210 12.90 -36.19 22.28
N TYR A 211 14.14 -36.29 21.82
CA TYR A 211 14.98 -35.12 21.54
C TYR A 211 14.39 -34.25 20.41
N ILE A 212 13.95 -34.87 19.31
CA ILE A 212 13.32 -34.16 18.18
C ILE A 212 12.03 -33.46 18.62
N LYS A 213 11.21 -34.10 19.47
CA LYS A 213 9.99 -33.47 20.01
C LYS A 213 10.29 -32.25 20.88
N ILE A 214 11.30 -32.32 21.75
CA ILE A 214 11.70 -31.21 22.63
C ILE A 214 12.25 -30.05 21.78
N LEU A 215 13.09 -30.35 20.79
CA LEU A 215 13.66 -29.34 19.90
C LEU A 215 12.59 -28.66 19.03
N GLY A 216 11.62 -29.41 18.51
CA GLY A 216 10.48 -28.88 17.75
C GLY A 216 9.63 -27.91 18.58
N HIS A 217 9.26 -28.29 19.81
CA HIS A 217 8.47 -27.42 20.68
C HIS A 217 9.19 -26.11 21.05
N PHE A 218 10.51 -26.16 21.21
CA PHE A 218 11.32 -24.97 21.47
C PHE A 218 11.37 -24.03 20.27
N ILE A 219 11.47 -24.56 19.04
CA ILE A 219 11.45 -23.77 17.80
C ILE A 219 10.07 -23.12 17.60
N ASP A 220 8.98 -23.87 17.78
CA ASP A 220 7.62 -23.35 17.63
C ASP A 220 7.32 -22.21 18.63
N THR A 221 7.78 -22.37 19.88
CA THR A 221 7.63 -21.35 20.93
C THR A 221 8.39 -20.05 20.62
N ILE A 222 9.55 -20.15 19.95
CA ILE A 222 10.35 -18.98 19.55
C ILE A 222 9.78 -18.33 18.27
N MET A 223 9.26 -19.11 17.33
CA MET A 223 8.79 -18.62 16.03
C MET A 223 7.36 -18.04 16.07
N LEU A 224 6.48 -18.50 16.95
CA LEU A 224 5.07 -18.05 17.02
C LEU A 224 4.84 -16.72 17.78
N LYS A 225 5.88 -16.08 18.33
CA LYS A 225 5.74 -14.79 19.02
C LYS A 225 5.80 -13.56 18.11
N LYS A 226 5.58 -13.74 16.81
CA LYS A 226 5.37 -12.67 15.81
C LYS A 226 3.96 -12.77 15.21
N THR A 227 2.98 -12.30 15.96
CA THR A 227 1.72 -11.77 15.43
C THR A 227 1.33 -10.58 16.26
#